data_AF-A0A5F9C7Q6-F1
#
_entry.id   AF-A0A5F9C7Q6-F1
#
_cell.length_a   1.000
_cell.length_b   1.000
_cell.length_c   1.000
_cell.angle_alpha   90.00
_cell.angle_beta   90.00
_cell.angle_gamma   90.00
#
_symmetry.space_group_name_H-M   'P 1'
#
loop_
_entity.id
_entity.type
_entity.pdbx_description
1 polymer ?
#
loop_
_entity_poly.entity_id
_entity_poly.type
_entity_poly.pdbx_seq_one_letter_code
_entity_poly.pdbx_strand_id
1 'polypeptide(L)'
;MAASVLNTLRRRVPSLSLFRSAYGVQVNMKLLEQFVCAHTGIIFHAPYTGVCMKQHKKLTQAIQKARDHGLLRYHIPQVEPRDLDFSASHGAVSATLPAPTLVSGDPWYPWYSWTQPPERELSRLRQLYQGHLGEESGPPPAAPAEAPSQSALQGL
;
A
#
# COMPACT_ATOMS: atom_id res chain seq x y z
N MET A 1 19.50 -29.17 53.02
CA MET A 1 20.82 -28.60 52.70
C MET A 1 21.08 -28.75 51.21
N ALA A 2 21.15 -27.64 50.46
CA ALA A 2 22.04 -27.46 49.31
C ALA A 2 21.81 -26.06 48.74
N ALA A 3 22.88 -25.30 48.62
CA ALA A 3 22.91 -23.88 48.33
C ALA A 3 23.03 -23.57 46.83
N SER A 4 22.61 -22.35 46.50
CA SER A 4 23.08 -21.42 45.46
C SER A 4 24.07 -21.91 44.39
N VAL A 5 23.72 -21.65 43.12
CA VAL A 5 24.68 -21.15 42.12
C VAL A 5 24.04 -20.00 41.34
N LEU A 6 24.53 -18.80 41.64
CA LEU A 6 24.29 -17.54 40.93
C LEU A 6 25.25 -17.42 39.74
N ASN A 7 24.78 -16.74 38.69
CA ASN A 7 25.57 -15.90 37.78
C ASN A 7 26.31 -16.59 36.60
N THR A 8 25.95 -16.20 35.37
CA THR A 8 26.85 -15.63 34.33
C THR A 8 26.32 -15.84 32.90
N LEU A 9 25.30 -15.09 32.50
CA LEU A 9 25.15 -14.74 31.08
C LEU A 9 24.90 -13.23 30.96
N ARG A 10 25.96 -12.48 31.25
CA ARG A 10 26.12 -11.11 30.77
C ARG A 10 26.27 -11.17 29.24
N ARG A 11 25.15 -11.29 28.52
CA ARG A 11 25.15 -11.11 27.07
C ARG A 11 25.58 -9.67 26.79
N ARG A 12 26.81 -9.52 26.30
CA ARG A 12 27.31 -8.32 25.65
C ARG A 12 26.25 -7.84 24.66
N VAL A 13 25.62 -6.72 24.94
CA VAL A 13 24.90 -5.96 23.92
C VAL A 13 25.97 -5.44 22.97
N PRO A 14 25.96 -5.82 21.68
CA PRO A 14 26.84 -5.19 20.71
C PRO A 14 26.46 -3.71 20.65
N SER A 15 27.44 -2.83 20.88
CA SER A 15 27.26 -1.40 20.62
C SER A 15 26.77 -1.23 19.19
N LEU A 16 25.57 -0.65 19.03
CA LEU A 16 24.96 -0.32 17.75
C LEU A 16 25.72 0.84 17.08
N SER A 17 26.95 0.59 16.65
CA SER A 17 27.72 1.48 15.80
C SER A 17 27.68 0.92 14.38
N LEU A 18 27.11 1.71 13.46
CA LEU A 18 26.83 1.45 12.03
C LEU A 18 25.46 0.83 11.67
N PHE A 19 24.39 1.61 11.87
CA PHE A 19 23.29 1.61 10.88
C PHE A 19 23.78 2.35 9.62
N ARG A 20 24.52 1.65 8.75
CA ARG A 20 24.76 2.13 7.40
C ARG A 20 23.47 1.90 6.60
N SER A 21 22.64 2.93 6.52
CA SER A 21 21.38 2.93 5.76
C SER A 21 21.63 2.43 4.32
N ALA A 22 20.93 1.37 3.91
CA ALA A 22 21.03 0.73 2.59
C ALA A 22 20.47 1.60 1.45
N TYR A 23 19.90 2.76 1.77
CA TYR A 23 19.34 3.72 0.84
C TYR A 23 20.38 4.81 0.62
N GLY A 24 20.86 5.00 -0.61
CA GLY A 24 21.94 5.92 -1.02
C GLY A 24 21.65 7.42 -0.82
N VAL A 25 21.13 7.81 0.33
CA VAL A 25 20.86 9.19 0.73
C VAL A 25 22.04 9.67 1.57
N GLN A 26 23.03 10.27 0.91
CA GLN A 26 24.05 11.05 1.61
C GLN A 26 23.47 12.41 1.99
N VAL A 27 23.06 12.54 3.25
CA VAL A 27 22.79 13.83 3.88
C VAL A 27 23.86 14.11 4.92
N ASN A 28 24.40 15.33 4.90
CA ASN A 28 25.42 15.74 5.86
C ASN A 28 24.76 16.18 7.17
N MET A 29 24.69 15.26 8.12
CA MET A 29 24.06 15.46 9.43
C MET A 29 24.63 16.65 10.20
N LYS A 30 25.95 16.80 10.21
CA LYS A 30 26.63 17.88 10.94
C LYS A 30 26.25 19.27 10.43
N LEU A 31 25.97 19.38 9.14
CA LEU A 31 25.53 20.64 8.53
C LEU A 31 24.08 20.93 8.89
N LEU A 32 23.19 19.93 8.76
CA LEU A 32 21.75 20.11 8.98
C LEU A 32 21.41 20.45 10.44
N GLU A 33 22.14 19.89 11.41
CA GLU A 33 21.96 20.17 12.84
C GLU A 33 22.16 21.66 13.18
N GLN A 34 23.01 22.38 12.45
CA GLN A 34 23.27 23.82 12.68
C GLN A 34 22.06 24.70 12.36
N PHE A 35 21.15 24.23 11.51
CA PHE A 35 19.95 24.97 11.10
C PHE A 35 18.70 24.60 11.90
N VAL A 36 18.86 23.78 12.95
CA VAL A 36 17.78 23.32 13.83
C VAL A 36 18.11 23.71 15.26
N CYS A 37 17.11 24.21 16.00
CA CYS A 37 17.29 24.48 17.43
C CYS A 37 17.46 23.17 18.22
N ALA A 38 18.54 23.07 19.01
CA ALA A 38 18.83 21.88 19.82
C ALA A 38 17.78 21.58 20.91
N HIS A 39 17.02 22.60 21.36
CA HIS A 39 16.03 22.44 22.43
C HIS A 39 14.61 22.20 21.92
N THR A 40 14.20 22.87 20.84
CA THR A 40 12.83 22.78 20.31
C THR A 40 12.72 21.84 19.11
N GLY A 41 13.82 21.54 18.43
CA GLY A 41 13.80 20.78 17.17
C GLY A 41 13.14 21.54 16.00
N ILE A 42 12.91 22.84 16.14
CA ILE A 42 12.32 23.69 15.10
C ILE A 42 13.43 24.19 14.16
N ILE A 43 13.15 24.21 12.86
CA ILE A 43 14.07 24.71 11.83
C ILE A 43 14.07 26.24 11.88
N PHE A 44 15.25 26.87 11.88
CA PHE A 44 15.34 28.33 11.86
C PHE A 44 14.83 28.90 10.53
N HIS A 45 14.16 30.05 10.59
CA HIS A 45 13.63 30.73 9.41
C HIS A 45 14.75 31.33 8.55
N ALA A 46 14.49 31.51 7.24
CA ALA A 46 15.50 32.00 6.30
C ALA A 46 16.16 33.35 6.71
N PRO A 47 15.41 34.39 7.17
CA PRO A 47 16.03 35.62 7.65
C PRO A 47 16.97 35.45 8.85
N TYR A 48 16.70 34.51 9.75
CA TYR A 48 17.55 34.22 10.91
C TYR A 48 18.88 33.58 10.52
N THR A 49 18.84 32.72 9.51
CA THR A 49 20.00 31.95 9.03
C THR A 49 20.79 32.66 7.93
N GLY A 50 20.20 33.69 7.31
CA GLY A 50 20.79 34.41 6.18
C GLY A 50 20.81 33.64 4.87
N VAL A 51 20.14 32.48 4.78
CA VAL A 51 20.12 31.68 3.55
C VAL A 51 19.04 32.14 2.57
N CYS A 52 19.32 32.10 1.26
CA CYS A 52 18.31 32.45 0.27
C CYS A 52 17.15 31.43 0.25
N MET A 53 15.94 31.86 -0.13
CA MET A 53 14.74 31.01 -0.07
C MET A 53 14.86 29.70 -0.87
N LYS A 54 15.57 29.71 -2.00
CA LYS A 54 15.84 28.50 -2.80
C LYS A 54 16.63 27.46 -2.02
N GLN A 55 17.65 27.89 -1.28
CA GLN A 55 18.45 26.99 -0.44
C GLN A 55 17.71 26.61 0.83
N HIS A 56 16.98 27.55 1.44
CA HIS A 56 16.13 27.25 2.59
C HIS A 56 15.11 26.14 2.28
N LYS A 57 14.46 26.19 1.11
CA LYS A 57 13.54 25.13 0.66
C LYS A 57 14.23 23.77 0.53
N LYS A 58 15.42 23.72 -0.09
CA LYS A 58 16.23 22.50 -0.21
C LYS A 58 16.66 21.96 1.15
N LEU A 59 17.02 22.87 2.06
CA LEU A 59 17.44 22.56 3.41
C LEU A 59 16.28 21.92 4.20
N THR A 60 15.09 22.51 4.17
CA THR A 60 13.90 21.94 4.83
C THR A 60 13.56 20.56 4.28
N GLN A 61 13.65 20.36 2.95
CA GLN A 61 13.47 19.04 2.33
C GLN A 61 14.53 18.03 2.77
N ALA A 62 15.80 18.45 2.86
CA ALA A 62 16.90 17.59 3.31
C ALA A 62 16.76 17.22 4.79
N ILE A 63 16.33 18.14 5.66
CA ILE A 63 16.04 17.87 7.06
C ILE A 63 14.88 16.88 7.18
N GLN A 64 13.78 17.09 6.43
CA GLN A 64 12.65 16.17 6.47
C GLN A 64 13.06 14.77 6.02
N LYS A 65 13.78 14.68 4.90
CA LYS A 65 14.33 13.42 4.40
C LYS A 65 15.24 12.74 5.43
N ALA A 66 16.09 13.50 6.13
CA ALA A 66 16.95 12.97 7.19
C ALA A 66 16.14 12.45 8.39
N ARG A 67 15.00 13.08 8.73
CA ARG A 67 14.07 12.59 9.78
C ARG A 67 13.36 11.31 9.35
N ASP A 68 12.84 11.28 8.11
CA ASP A 68 12.13 10.11 7.57
C ASP A 68 13.04 8.87 7.49
N HIS A 69 14.34 9.07 7.23
CA HIS A 69 15.34 7.99 7.24
C HIS A 69 15.96 7.71 8.62
N GLY A 70 15.51 8.38 9.68
CA GLY A 70 16.02 8.19 11.05
C GLY A 70 17.47 8.65 11.26
N LEU A 71 18.01 9.49 10.38
CA LEU A 71 19.37 10.03 10.48
C LEU A 71 19.40 11.22 11.45
N LEU A 72 18.33 12.04 11.47
CA LEU A 72 18.20 13.23 12.33
C LEU A 72 17.26 12.98 13.50
N ARG A 73 17.75 13.21 14.73
CA ARG A 73 16.96 13.07 15.95
C ARG A 73 15.94 14.22 16.07
N TYR A 74 14.71 13.89 16.43
CA TYR A 74 13.66 14.85 16.73
C TYR A 74 12.68 14.25 17.76
N HIS A 75 11.88 15.10 18.39
CA HIS A 75 10.87 14.65 19.34
C HIS A 75 9.69 14.01 18.61
N ILE A 76 9.44 12.72 18.87
CA ILE A 76 8.27 11.99 18.40
C ILE A 76 7.37 11.78 19.62
N PRO A 77 6.17 12.39 19.67
CA PRO A 77 5.26 12.18 20.79
C PRO A 77 4.79 10.72 20.80
N GLN A 78 4.53 10.21 22.01
CA GLN A 78 3.73 9.01 22.14
C GLN A 78 2.28 9.38 21.79
N VAL A 79 1.66 8.58 20.92
CA VAL A 79 0.29 8.78 20.46
C VAL A 79 -0.49 7.53 20.84
N GLU A 80 -1.69 7.75 21.37
CA GLU A 80 -2.57 6.64 21.75
C GLU A 80 -2.93 5.79 20.51
N PRO A 81 -3.10 4.47 20.69
CA PRO A 81 -3.59 3.60 19.63
C PRO A 81 -4.92 4.10 19.07
N ARG A 82 -5.17 3.87 17.77
CA ARG A 82 -6.42 4.31 17.13
C ARG A 82 -7.65 3.61 17.71
N ASP A 83 -7.54 2.31 17.95
CA ASP A 83 -8.63 1.45 18.42
C ASP A 83 -8.34 1.00 19.85
N LEU A 84 -9.38 0.94 20.68
CA LEU A 84 -9.28 0.48 22.07
C LEU A 84 -9.20 -1.06 22.15
N ASP A 85 -9.93 -1.74 21.27
CA ASP A 85 -10.01 -3.18 21.21
C ASP A 85 -9.27 -3.70 19.98
N PHE A 86 -8.36 -4.66 20.18
CA PHE A 86 -7.61 -5.30 19.09
C PHE A 86 -8.22 -6.65 18.69
N SER A 87 -9.51 -6.85 18.95
CA SER A 87 -10.18 -8.11 18.64
C SER A 87 -10.42 -8.25 17.14
N ALA A 88 -9.82 -9.28 16.53
CA ALA A 88 -10.06 -9.66 15.14
C ALA A 88 -11.23 -10.65 14.97
N SER A 89 -12.15 -10.71 15.96
CA SER A 89 -13.29 -11.63 15.93
C SER A 89 -14.45 -11.16 15.05
N HIS A 90 -14.43 -9.90 14.58
CA HIS A 90 -15.50 -9.36 13.77
C HIS A 90 -15.48 -9.93 12.35
N GLY A 91 -16.67 -10.24 11.81
CA GLY A 91 -16.86 -10.85 10.48
C GLY A 91 -16.12 -10.15 9.33
N ALA A 92 -15.95 -8.83 9.41
CA ALA A 92 -15.28 -8.03 8.38
C ALA A 92 -13.76 -8.22 8.30
N VAL A 93 -13.12 -8.62 9.40
CA VAL A 93 -11.67 -8.87 9.45
C VAL A 93 -11.34 -10.36 9.51
N SER A 94 -12.28 -11.17 10.00
CA SER A 94 -12.19 -12.63 9.95
C SER A 94 -12.59 -13.19 8.58
N ALA A 95 -12.26 -14.46 8.32
CA ALA A 95 -12.73 -15.15 7.13
C ALA A 95 -14.27 -15.27 7.16
N THR A 96 -14.94 -14.64 6.19
CA THR A 96 -16.38 -14.80 5.98
C THR A 96 -16.63 -16.15 5.31
N LEU A 97 -17.62 -16.90 5.79
CA LEU A 97 -17.98 -18.19 5.21
C LEU A 97 -18.38 -18.02 3.73
N PRO A 98 -17.85 -18.86 2.82
CA PRO A 98 -18.14 -18.72 1.40
C PRO A 98 -19.60 -19.11 1.12
N ALA A 99 -20.26 -18.33 0.27
CA ALA A 99 -21.59 -18.69 -0.21
C ALA A 99 -21.53 -19.93 -1.10
N PRO A 100 -22.62 -20.71 -1.20
CA PRO A 100 -22.65 -21.91 -2.04
C PRO A 100 -22.29 -21.63 -3.52
N THR A 101 -22.73 -20.50 -4.06
CA THR A 101 -22.41 -20.05 -5.43
C THR A 101 -20.91 -19.80 -5.61
N LEU A 102 -20.23 -19.26 -4.59
CA LEU A 102 -18.78 -19.11 -4.61
C LEU A 102 -18.06 -20.47 -4.61
N VAL A 103 -18.61 -21.47 -3.90
CA VAL A 103 -18.05 -22.83 -3.85
C VAL A 103 -18.27 -23.59 -5.17
N SER A 104 -19.40 -23.39 -5.84
CA SER A 104 -19.67 -23.99 -7.16
C SER A 104 -18.97 -23.27 -8.32
N GLY A 105 -18.47 -22.04 -8.09
CA GLY A 105 -17.87 -21.20 -9.13
C GLY A 105 -18.91 -20.48 -9.99
N ASP A 106 -20.18 -20.53 -9.60
CA ASP A 106 -21.26 -19.84 -10.29
C ASP A 106 -21.30 -18.35 -9.93
N PRO A 107 -21.79 -17.48 -10.83
CA PRO A 107 -22.06 -16.10 -10.49
C PRO A 107 -23.04 -15.99 -9.32
N TRP A 108 -22.92 -14.92 -8.53
CA TRP A 108 -23.78 -14.72 -7.35
C TRP A 108 -25.27 -14.73 -7.68
N TYR A 109 -25.62 -14.22 -8.86
CA TYR A 109 -26.99 -14.26 -9.37
C TYR A 109 -27.05 -14.92 -10.76
N PRO A 110 -28.11 -15.71 -11.04
CA PRO A 110 -28.23 -16.41 -12.32
C PRO A 110 -28.23 -15.48 -13.54
N TRP A 111 -28.80 -14.28 -13.40
CA TRP A 111 -28.93 -13.29 -14.48
C TRP A 111 -27.61 -12.59 -14.87
N TYR A 112 -26.51 -12.85 -14.16
CA TYR A 112 -25.17 -12.48 -14.62
C TYR A 112 -24.69 -13.36 -15.77
N SER A 113 -25.16 -14.61 -15.85
CA SER A 113 -24.86 -15.49 -16.96
C SER A 113 -25.76 -15.17 -18.16
N TRP A 114 -25.21 -15.22 -19.37
CA TRP A 114 -26.00 -15.05 -20.58
C TRP A 114 -26.97 -16.23 -20.74
N THR A 115 -28.26 -15.94 -20.84
CA THR A 115 -29.30 -16.91 -21.14
C THR A 115 -30.03 -16.52 -22.41
N GLN A 116 -30.12 -17.43 -23.37
CA GLN A 116 -30.86 -17.20 -24.62
C GLN A 116 -32.37 -17.11 -24.33
N PRO A 117 -33.04 -15.96 -24.62
CA PRO A 117 -34.48 -15.84 -24.43
C PRO A 117 -35.26 -16.74 -25.41
N PRO A 118 -36.51 -17.12 -25.09
CA PRO A 118 -37.33 -17.93 -25.98
C PRO A 118 -37.68 -17.20 -27.28
N GLU A 119 -37.71 -17.94 -28.38
CA GLU A 119 -37.90 -17.39 -29.74
C GLU A 119 -39.22 -16.61 -29.90
N ARG A 120 -40.25 -16.96 -29.13
CA ARG A 120 -41.53 -16.25 -29.13
C ARG A 120 -41.38 -14.79 -28.67
N GLU A 121 -40.54 -14.54 -27.67
CA GLU A 121 -40.29 -13.21 -27.14
C GLU A 121 -39.39 -12.40 -28.10
N LEU A 122 -38.38 -13.06 -28.68
CA LEU A 122 -37.55 -12.47 -29.73
C LEU A 122 -38.41 -12.05 -30.93
N SER A 123 -39.33 -12.91 -31.38
CA SER A 123 -40.26 -12.61 -32.48
C SER A 123 -41.14 -11.38 -32.16
N ARG A 124 -41.66 -11.30 -30.93
CA ARG A 124 -42.45 -10.16 -30.48
C ARG A 124 -41.62 -8.86 -30.50
N LEU A 125 -40.35 -8.90 -30.09
CA LEU A 125 -39.44 -7.75 -30.11
C LEU A 125 -39.05 -7.35 -31.54
N ARG A 126 -38.74 -8.32 -32.41
CA ARG A 126 -38.50 -8.08 -33.84
C ARG A 126 -39.69 -7.41 -34.51
N GLN A 127 -40.91 -7.77 -34.11
CA GLN A 127 -42.13 -7.12 -34.59
C GLN A 127 -42.31 -5.70 -34.02
N LEU A 128 -42.00 -5.48 -32.75
CA LEU A 128 -42.16 -4.17 -32.10
C LEU A 128 -41.18 -3.12 -32.64
N TYR A 129 -39.96 -3.53 -32.99
CA TYR A 129 -38.88 -2.62 -33.38
C TYR A 129 -38.54 -2.66 -34.88
N GLN A 130 -39.43 -3.19 -35.74
CA GLN A 130 -39.21 -3.33 -37.18
C GLN A 130 -38.61 -2.06 -37.81
N GLY A 131 -37.51 -2.22 -38.56
CA GLY A 131 -36.79 -1.12 -39.21
C GLY A 131 -35.65 -0.50 -38.39
N HIS A 132 -35.52 -0.84 -37.10
CA HIS A 132 -34.49 -0.30 -36.20
C HIS A 132 -33.70 -1.37 -35.42
N LEU A 133 -33.65 -2.62 -35.89
CA LEU A 133 -32.85 -3.69 -35.25
C LEU A 133 -31.43 -3.76 -35.81
N GLY A 134 -30.45 -4.01 -34.92
CA GLY A 134 -29.11 -4.44 -35.29
C GLY A 134 -28.99 -5.96 -35.48
N GLU A 135 -27.78 -6.45 -35.75
CA GLU A 135 -27.49 -7.89 -35.85
C GLU A 135 -27.58 -8.57 -34.47
N GLU A 136 -28.16 -9.78 -34.42
CA GLU A 136 -28.27 -10.54 -33.17
C GLU A 136 -26.90 -11.09 -32.75
N SER A 137 -26.47 -10.73 -31.55
CA SER A 137 -25.23 -11.24 -30.97
C SER A 137 -25.51 -12.52 -30.18
N GLY A 138 -24.69 -13.55 -30.41
CA GLY A 138 -24.71 -14.79 -29.64
C GLY A 138 -24.16 -14.64 -28.22
N PRO A 139 -24.00 -15.75 -27.47
CA PRO A 139 -23.41 -15.71 -26.15
C PRO A 139 -22.03 -15.03 -26.18
N PRO A 140 -21.74 -14.12 -25.23
CA PRO A 140 -20.44 -13.47 -25.18
C PRO A 140 -19.34 -14.53 -24.93
N PRO A 141 -18.12 -14.31 -25.47
CA PRO A 141 -17.00 -15.21 -25.21
C PRO A 141 -16.72 -15.30 -23.71
N ALA A 142 -16.49 -16.52 -23.22
CA ALA A 142 -16.32 -16.81 -21.78
C ALA A 142 -15.10 -16.11 -21.14
N ALA A 143 -14.12 -15.75 -21.95
CA ALA A 143 -12.97 -14.95 -21.56
C ALA A 143 -12.82 -13.78 -22.54
N PRO A 144 -12.30 -12.62 -22.10
CA PRO A 144 -11.85 -11.60 -23.04
C PRO A 144 -10.82 -12.24 -23.99
N ALA A 145 -10.94 -11.98 -25.29
CA ALA A 145 -10.03 -12.51 -26.28
C ALA A 145 -8.60 -12.09 -25.92
N GLU A 146 -7.76 -13.07 -25.58
CA GLU A 146 -6.36 -12.85 -25.29
C GLU A 146 -5.66 -12.46 -26.59
N ALA A 147 -5.30 -11.19 -26.74
CA ALA A 147 -4.50 -10.74 -27.87
C ALA A 147 -3.15 -11.48 -27.83
N PRO A 148 -2.59 -11.91 -28.98
CA PRO A 148 -1.31 -12.60 -28.99
C PRO A 148 -0.23 -11.72 -28.34
N SER A 149 0.25 -12.15 -27.17
CA SER A 149 1.36 -11.51 -26.48
C SER A 149 2.61 -11.62 -27.35
N GLN A 150 3.21 -10.49 -27.73
CA GLN A 150 4.40 -10.38 -28.57
C GLN A 150 5.69 -10.98 -27.95
N SER A 151 5.59 -11.77 -26.88
CA SER A 151 6.72 -12.43 -26.22
C SER A 151 7.21 -13.70 -26.94
N ALA A 152 6.52 -14.18 -27.98
CA ALA A 152 6.90 -15.40 -28.70
C ALA A 152 7.90 -15.21 -29.87
N LEU A 153 8.34 -13.98 -30.17
CA LEU A 153 9.26 -13.66 -31.28
C LEU A 153 10.65 -13.14 -30.80
N GLN A 154 11.14 -13.60 -29.66
CA GLN A 154 12.54 -13.34 -29.21
C GLN A 154 13.27 -14.64 -28.83
N GLY A 155 13.01 -15.71 -29.58
CA GLY A 155 13.64 -17.01 -29.36
C GLY A 155 14.06 -17.69 -30.65
N LEU A 156 14.83 -16.99 -31.50
CA LEU A 156 15.75 -17.58 -32.48
C LEU A 156 17.00 -16.69 -32.60
#